data_AF-A0A1R3G7K7-F1
#
_entry.id   AF-A0A1R3G7K7-F1
#
_cell.length_a   1.000
_cell.length_b   1.000
_cell.length_c   1.000
_cell.angle_alpha   90.00
_cell.angle_beta   90.00
_cell.angle_gamma   90.00
#
_symmetry.space_group_name_H-M   'P 1'
#
loop_
_entity.id
_entity.type
_entity.pdbx_description
1 polymer ?
#
loop_
_entity_poly.entity_id
_entity_poly.type
_entity_poly.pdbx_seq_one_letter_code
_entity_poly.pdbx_strand_id
1 'polypeptide(L)' 'MGADNSLETSLIWLQNLVKGDIGQELEARALKGLKITHAQKGFLRFSFIVPSSASV' A
#
# COMPACT_ATOMS: atom_id res chain seq x y z
N MET A 1 16.13 -2.85 24.12
CA MET A 1 15.08 -3.42 23.24
C MET A 1 14.46 -2.26 22.49
N GLY A 2 14.87 -2.01 21.24
CA GLY A 2 14.20 -1.02 20.40
C GLY A 2 12.82 -1.56 20.02
N ALA A 3 11.77 -0.78 20.20
CA ALA A 3 10.45 -1.14 19.71
C ALA A 3 10.55 -1.33 18.19
N ASP A 4 10.23 -2.52 17.72
CA ASP A 4 10.29 -2.86 16.29
C ASP A 4 9.13 -2.16 15.57
N ASN A 5 9.39 -0.94 15.11
CA ASN A 5 8.45 -0.06 14.40
C ASN A 5 8.43 -0.32 12.88
N SER A 6 9.02 -1.44 12.42
CA SER A 6 9.12 -1.78 11.00
C SER A 6 7.74 -1.95 10.35
N LEU A 7 6.77 -2.51 11.09
CA LEU A 7 5.39 -2.67 10.63
C LEU A 7 4.73 -1.32 10.40
N GLU A 8 4.81 -0.42 11.38
CA GLU A 8 4.22 0.92 11.30
C GLU A 8 4.84 1.73 10.16
N THR A 9 6.17 1.69 10.03
CA THR A 9 6.90 2.32 8.92
C THR A 9 6.45 1.77 7.57
N SER A 10 6.31 0.45 7.45
CA SER A 10 5.86 -0.21 6.23
C SER A 10 4.41 0.17 5.90
N LEU A 11 3.53 0.28 6.91
CA LEU A 11 2.14 0.68 6.74
C LEU A 11 2.01 2.13 6.28
N ILE A 12 2.78 3.05 6.86
CA ILE A 12 2.81 4.45 6.44
C ILE A 12 3.29 4.55 4.98
N TRP A 13 4.37 3.85 4.65
CA TRP A 13 4.89 3.82 3.29
C TRP A 13 3.84 3.29 2.29
N LEU A 14 3.20 2.16 2.59
CA LEU A 14 2.18 1.56 1.72
C LEU A 14 0.97 2.49 1.56
N GLN A 15 0.52 3.14 2.63
CA GLN A 15 -0.60 4.07 2.59
C GLN A 15 -0.31 5.28 1.71
N ASN A 16 0.89 5.86 1.83
CA ASN A 16 1.30 6.99 1.00
C ASN A 16 1.38 6.58 -0.48
N LEU A 17 1.84 5.35 -0.77
CA LEU A 17 1.92 4.82 -2.12
C LEU A 17 0.52 4.62 -2.74
N VAL A 18 -0.44 4.10 -1.98
CA VAL A 18 -1.84 3.91 -2.42
C VAL A 18 -2.55 5.25 -2.66
N LYS A 19 -2.23 6.28 -1.88
CA LYS A 19 -2.75 7.64 -2.09
C LYS A 19 -2.14 8.34 -3.30
N GLY A 20 -1.01 7.83 -3.80
CA GLY A 20 -0.20 8.52 -4.81
C GLY A 20 0.60 9.69 -4.26
N ASP A 21 0.77 9.76 -2.93
CA ASP A 21 1.62 10.77 -2.27
C ASP A 21 3.11 10.50 -2.53
N ILE A 22 3.44 9.25 -2.87
CA ILE A 22 4.76 8.77 -3.31
C ILE A 22 4.60 7.85 -4.52
N GLY A 23 5.61 7.78 -5.39
CA GLY A 23 5.59 7.00 -6.64
C GLY A 23 5.22 7.84 -7.87
N GLN A 24 5.41 7.30 -9.07
CA GLN A 24 5.00 7.94 -10.32
C GLN A 24 3.53 7.67 -10.63
N GLU A 25 3.00 8.42 -11.60
CA GLU A 25 1.57 8.45 -11.92
C GLU A 25 0.99 7.06 -12.25
N LEU A 26 1.75 6.19 -12.93
CA LEU A 26 1.33 4.84 -13.26
C LEU A 26 1.25 3.92 -12.04
N GLU A 27 2.23 3.99 -11.13
CA GLU A 27 2.28 3.17 -9.92
C GLU A 27 1.16 3.59 -8.96
N ALA A 28 0.95 4.89 -8.80
CA ALA A 28 -0.16 5.44 -8.02
C ALA A 28 -1.52 4.98 -8.59
N ARG A 29 -1.71 5.05 -9.92
CA ARG A 29 -2.94 4.58 -10.58
C ARG A 29 -3.16 3.08 -10.42
N ALA A 30 -2.11 2.29 -10.60
CA ALA A 30 -2.17 0.83 -10.42
C ALA A 30 -2.54 0.48 -8.98
N LEU A 31 -1.92 1.13 -7.99
CA LEU A 31 -2.04 0.79 -6.57
C LEU A 31 -3.23 1.44 -5.86
N LYS A 32 -3.93 2.38 -6.50
CA LYS A 32 -5.18 2.97 -6.00
C LYS A 32 -6.23 1.91 -5.60
N GLY A 33 -6.17 0.73 -6.21
CA GLY A 33 -7.03 -0.41 -5.93
C GLY A 33 -6.65 -1.24 -4.69
N LEU A 34 -5.48 -1.01 -4.11
CA LEU A 34 -4.94 -1.81 -3.01
C LEU A 34 -5.58 -1.39 -1.68
N LYS A 35 -6.17 -2.35 -0.97
CA LYS A 35 -6.76 -2.15 0.37
C LYS A 35 -6.11 -3.11 1.35
N ILE A 36 -5.45 -2.58 2.37
CA ILE A 36 -4.88 -3.38 3.45
C ILE A 36 -6.03 -3.96 4.28
N THR A 37 -6.13 -5.29 4.37
CA THR A 37 -7.19 -5.99 5.11
C THR A 37 -6.70 -6.60 6.41
N HIS A 38 -5.39 -6.86 6.52
CA HIS A 38 -4.77 -7.30 7.77
C HIS A 38 -3.28 -6.93 7.78
N ALA A 39 -2.78 -6.53 8.95
CA ALA A 39 -1.38 -6.18 9.14
C ALA A 39 -0.93 -6.65 10.53
N GLN A 40 0.12 -7.44 10.56
CA GLN A 40 0.79 -7.85 11.78
C GLN A 40 2.28 -8.01 11.48
N LYS A 41 3.09 -8.13 12.53
CA LYS A 41 4.54 -8.26 12.38
C LYS A 41 4.87 -9.48 11.51
N GLY A 42 5.60 -9.26 10.42
CA GLY A 42 5.99 -10.31 9.46
C GLY A 42 4.89 -10.77 8.49
N PHE A 43 3.70 -10.17 8.51
CA PHE A 43 2.61 -10.56 7.62
C PHE A 43 1.69 -9.38 7.25
N LEU A 44 1.45 -9.22 5.95
CA LEU A 44 0.50 -8.26 5.41
C LEU A 44 -0.47 -8.97 4.46
N ARG A 45 -1.75 -8.64 4.57
CA ARG A 45 -2.81 -9.06 3.66
C ARG A 45 -3.48 -7.84 3.06
N PHE A 46 -3.68 -7.86 1.75
CA PHE A 46 -4.36 -6.82 1.02
C PHE A 46 -5.32 -7.43 0.00
N SER A 47 -6.37 -6.68 -0.32
CA SER A 47 -7.22 -6.90 -1.48
C SER A 47 -6.80 -5.94 -2.58
N PHE A 48 -6.81 -6.39 -3.83
CA PHE A 48 -6.51 -5.55 -4.97
C PHE A 48 -7.71 -5.48 -5.91
N ILE A 49 -8.27 -4.28 -6.07
CA ILE A 49 -9.37 -4.02 -7.00
C ILE A 49 -8.78 -3.36 -8.23
N VAL A 50 -8.77 -4.04 -9.37
CA VAL A 50 -8.28 -3.46 -10.63
C VAL A 50 -9.16 -2.24 -10.98
N PRO A 51 -8.61 -1.02 -11.00
CA PRO A 51 -9.37 0.16 -11.40
C PRO A 51 -9.73 0.08 -12.88
N SER A 52 -10.91 0.55 -13.27
CA SER A 52 -11.25 0.68 -14.71
C SER A 52 -10.29 1.60 -15.46
N SER A 53 -9.67 2.56 -14.75
CA SER A 53 -8.62 3.45 -15.27
C SER A 53 -7.25 2.78 -15.45
N ALA A 54 -7.10 1.49 -15.11
CA ALA A 54 -5.87 0.72 -15.35
C ALA A 54 -5.90 -0.04 -16.69
N SER A 55 -7.04 -0.03 -17.40
CA SER A 55 -7.13 -0.45 -18.81
C SER A 55 -7.02 0.78 -19.70
N VAL A 56 -6.20 0.66 -20.74
CA VAL A 56 -6.15 1.62 -21.86
C VAL A 56 -7.32 1.33 -22.80
#